data_AF-A0A535IK16-F1
#
_entry.id   AF-A0A535IK16-F1
#
_cell.length_a   1.000
_cell.length_b   1.000
_cell.length_c   1.000
_cell.angle_alpha   90.00
_cell.angle_beta   90.00
_cell.angle_gamma   90.00
#
_symmetry.space_group_name_H-M   'P 1'
#
loop_
_entity.id
_entity.type
_entity.pdbx_description
1 polymer ?
#
loop_
_entity_poly.entity_id
_entity_poly.type
_entity_poly.pdbx_seq_one_letter_code
_entity_poly.pdbx_strand_id
1 'polypeptide(L)'
;VHAKTATIDSAWSTVGTANMDRLSMVGNFEVNVEVYDQAMACQMEDIFSKDASNTHELTLEEWHQRSLLEKLAEAILLPLRPLL
;
A
#
# COMPACT_ATOMS: atom_id res chain seq x y z
N VAL A 1 10.58 0.31 1.76
CA VAL A 1 10.08 -0.74 0.86
C VAL A 1 9.38 -0.08 -0.33
N HIS A 2 9.61 -0.52 -1.57
CA HIS A 2 8.93 0.03 -2.77
C HIS A 2 8.10 -1.03 -3.54
N ALA A 3 8.07 -2.27 -3.04
CA ALA A 3 7.29 -3.34 -3.62
C ALA A 3 5.78 -3.09 -3.41
N LYS A 4 4.96 -3.40 -4.41
CA LYS A 4 3.51 -3.49 -4.28
C LYS A 4 3.13 -4.95 -4.43
N THR A 5 2.63 -5.52 -3.35
CA THR A 5 2.37 -6.94 -3.25
C THR A 5 1.09 -7.18 -2.48
N ALA A 6 0.35 -8.21 -2.82
CA ALA A 6 -0.76 -8.71 -2.01
C ALA A 6 -0.74 -10.23 -2.02
N THR A 7 -1.12 -10.83 -0.89
CA THR A 7 -1.24 -12.28 -0.72
C THR A 7 -2.57 -12.57 -0.05
N ILE A 8 -3.25 -13.63 -0.50
CA ILE A 8 -4.55 -14.04 0.03
C ILE A 8 -4.52 -15.54 0.31
N ASP A 9 -5.00 -15.89 1.51
CA ASP A 9 -5.27 -17.25 1.98
C ASP A 9 -4.11 -18.25 1.77
N SER A 10 -2.86 -17.79 1.87
CA SER A 10 -1.67 -18.58 1.58
C SER A 10 -1.73 -19.33 0.23
N ALA A 11 -2.43 -18.79 -0.78
CA ALA A 11 -2.70 -19.49 -2.04
C ALA A 11 -2.45 -18.65 -3.29
N TRP A 12 -2.69 -17.34 -3.21
CA TRP A 12 -2.52 -16.42 -4.33
C TRP A 12 -1.66 -15.24 -3.92
N SER A 13 -0.76 -14.81 -4.80
CA SER A 13 0.04 -13.60 -4.61
C SER A 13 0.16 -12.80 -5.89
N THR A 14 0.17 -11.47 -5.77
CA THR A 14 0.50 -10.55 -6.86
C THR A 14 1.73 -9.73 -6.48
N VAL A 15 2.59 -9.47 -7.47
CA VAL A 15 3.72 -8.54 -7.37
C VAL A 15 3.73 -7.66 -8.61
N GLY A 16 3.81 -6.33 -8.45
CA GLY A 16 3.79 -5.44 -9.60
C GLY A 16 3.96 -3.97 -9.27
N THR A 17 3.49 -3.14 -10.20
CA THR A 17 3.62 -1.68 -10.13
C THR A 17 2.36 -1.00 -9.59
N ALA A 18 1.19 -1.65 -9.68
CA ALA A 18 -0.09 -1.06 -9.27
C ALA A 18 -0.17 -0.78 -7.76
N ASN A 19 -0.55 0.45 -7.39
CA ASN A 19 -0.72 0.89 -5.99
C ASN A 19 -2.11 0.59 -5.40
N MET A 20 -3.00 -0.06 -6.16
CA MET A 20 -4.41 -0.24 -5.80
C MET A 20 -5.18 1.07 -5.52
N ASP A 21 -4.75 2.18 -6.10
CA ASP A 21 -5.46 3.46 -6.08
C ASP A 21 -6.25 3.70 -7.39
N ARG A 22 -7.06 4.77 -7.39
CA ARG A 22 -7.91 5.13 -8.54
C ARG A 22 -7.09 5.39 -9.81
N LEU A 23 -5.92 6.02 -9.71
CA LEU A 23 -5.10 6.36 -10.87
C LEU A 23 -4.47 5.11 -11.47
N SER A 24 -3.94 4.23 -10.62
CA SER A 24 -3.39 2.92 -10.98
C SER A 24 -4.43 2.06 -11.71
N MET A 25 -5.69 2.10 -11.28
CA MET A 25 -6.78 1.31 -11.86
C MET A 25 -7.39 1.88 -13.14
N VAL A 26 -7.31 3.20 -13.36
CA VAL A 26 -8.06 3.88 -14.44
C VAL A 26 -7.16 4.45 -15.53
N GLY A 27 -5.94 4.87 -15.20
CA GLY A 27 -5.13 5.70 -16.09
C GLY A 27 -3.68 5.26 -16.27
N ASN A 28 -3.05 4.67 -15.27
CA ASN A 28 -1.64 4.29 -15.38
C ASN A 28 -1.46 3.00 -16.19
N PHE A 29 -0.31 2.90 -16.84
CA PHE A 29 0.17 1.65 -17.42
C PHE A 29 0.86 0.84 -16.33
N GLU A 30 0.10 -0.04 -15.70
CA GLU A 30 0.58 -0.92 -14.64
C GLU A 30 0.83 -2.35 -15.17
N VAL A 31 1.77 -3.05 -14.54
CA VAL A 31 2.00 -4.48 -14.79
C VAL A 31 2.14 -5.22 -13.47
N ASN A 32 1.38 -6.31 -13.35
CA ASN A 32 1.41 -7.21 -12.21
C ASN A 32 1.60 -8.65 -12.71
N VAL A 33 2.33 -9.44 -11.94
CA VAL A 33 2.40 -10.89 -12.08
C VAL A 33 1.61 -11.50 -10.96
N GLU A 34 0.69 -12.40 -11.32
CA GLU A 34 -0.12 -13.17 -10.39
C GLU A 34 0.37 -14.62 -10.35
N VAL A 35 0.50 -15.17 -9.14
CA VAL A 35 0.94 -16.53 -8.92
C VAL A 35 -0.01 -17.23 -7.97
N TYR A 36 -0.52 -18.38 -8.43
CA TYR A 36 -1.32 -19.31 -7.63
C TYR A 36 -0.42 -20.48 -7.20
N ASP A 37 0.27 -20.30 -6.08
CA ASP A 37 1.15 -21.30 -5.50
C ASP A 37 1.26 -21.10 -3.99
N GLN A 38 1.05 -22.17 -3.23
CA GLN A 38 1.04 -22.10 -1.77
C GLN A 38 2.42 -21.77 -1.19
N ALA A 39 3.50 -22.34 -1.75
CA ALA A 39 4.84 -22.12 -1.22
C ALA A 39 5.28 -20.67 -1.42
N MET A 40 5.03 -20.11 -2.61
CA MET A 40 5.27 -18.70 -2.88
C MET A 40 4.41 -17.79 -2.00
N ALA A 41 3.12 -18.10 -1.84
CA ALA A 41 2.24 -17.29 -1.01
C ALA A 41 2.69 -17.25 0.46
N CYS A 42 3.04 -18.40 1.06
CA CYS A 42 3.62 -18.42 2.41
C CYS A 42 4.93 -17.61 2.49
N GLN A 43 5.78 -17.68 1.47
CA GLN A 43 7.01 -16.88 1.43
C GLN A 43 6.70 -15.37 1.41
N MET A 44 5.68 -14.94 0.68
CA MET A 44 5.25 -13.54 0.65
C MET A 44 4.68 -13.07 2.00
N GLU A 45 3.93 -13.94 2.70
CA GLU A 45 3.43 -13.68 4.06
C GLU A 45 4.57 -13.51 5.08
N ASP A 46 5.63 -14.33 4.98
CA ASP A 46 6.82 -14.21 5.82
C ASP A 46 7.57 -12.90 5.57
N ILE A 47 7.71 -12.50 4.29
CA ILE A 47 8.32 -11.21 3.91
C ILE A 47 7.51 -10.06 4.50
N PHE A 48 6.18 -10.07 4.34
CA PHE A 48 5.31 -9.06 4.92
C PHE A 48 5.45 -8.99 6.44
N SER A 49 5.43 -10.13 7.13
CA SER A 49 5.56 -10.20 8.59
C SER A 49 6.88 -9.61 9.08
N LYS A 50 7.97 -9.89 8.36
CA LYS A 50 9.29 -9.32 8.64
C LYS A 50 9.31 -7.81 8.42
N ASP A 51 8.74 -7.32 7.32
CA ASP A 51 8.66 -5.89 7.05
C ASP A 51 7.83 -5.18 8.13
N ALA A 52 6.67 -5.74 8.50
CA ALA A 52 5.79 -5.22 9.53
C ALA A 52 6.49 -5.09 10.91
N SER A 53 7.39 -6.02 11.24
CA SER A 53 8.17 -5.99 12.49
C SER A 53 9.07 -4.74 12.64
N ASN A 54 9.32 -4.01 11.55
CA ASN A 54 10.12 -2.79 11.53
C ASN A 54 9.29 -1.54 11.17
N THR A 55 8.00 -1.55 11.52
CA THR A 55 7.08 -0.42 11.28
C THR A 55 6.48 0.10 12.58
N HIS A 56 5.97 1.34 12.52
CA HIS A 56 5.14 1.93 13.57
C HIS A 56 3.67 1.79 13.16
N GLU A 57 2.85 1.20 14.01
CA GLU A 57 1.41 1.14 13.79
C GLU A 57 0.81 2.52 14.01
N LEU A 58 0.36 3.17 12.92
CA LEU A 58 -0.30 4.47 13.00
C LEU A 58 -1.75 4.29 13.42
N THR A 59 -2.08 4.73 14.63
CA THR A 59 -3.46 4.69 15.13
C THR A 59 -4.26 5.91 14.66
N LEU A 60 -5.60 5.79 14.69
CA LEU A 60 -6.48 6.91 14.38
C LEU A 60 -6.30 8.08 15.36
N GLU A 61 -6.06 7.79 16.64
CA GLU A 61 -5.82 8.81 17.66
C GLU A 61 -4.53 9.59 17.36
N GLU A 62 -3.43 8.89 17.10
CA GLU A 62 -2.16 9.52 16.69
C GLU A 62 -2.33 10.36 15.42
N TRP A 63 -3.06 9.85 14.43
CA TRP A 63 -3.36 10.58 13.20
C TRP A 63 -4.11 11.90 13.47
N HIS A 64 -5.04 11.92 14.44
CA HIS A 64 -5.75 13.14 14.82
C HIS A 64 -4.87 14.13 15.59
N GLN A 65 -3.86 13.65 16.31
CA GLN A 65 -2.90 14.46 17.07
C GLN A 65 -1.83 15.13 16.18
N ARG A 66 -1.82 14.86 14.86
CA ARG A 66 -0.91 15.52 13.90
C ARG A 66 -0.97 17.05 13.97
N SER A 67 0.16 17.68 13.68
CA SER A 67 0.38 19.12 13.85
C SER A 67 -0.56 19.97 12.98
N LEU A 68 -0.77 21.21 13.39
CA LEU A 68 -1.56 22.17 12.61
C LEU A 68 -0.92 22.46 11.24
N LEU A 69 0.41 22.39 11.14
CA LEU A 69 1.13 22.58 9.88
C LEU A 69 0.83 21.47 8.88
N GLU A 70 0.82 20.20 9.33
CA GLU A 70 0.47 19.06 8.49
C GLU A 70 -0.98 19.15 8.00
N LYS A 71 -1.91 19.52 8.90
CA LYS A 71 -3.33 19.71 8.55
C LYS A 71 -3.53 20.84 7.54
N LEU A 72 -2.79 21.94 7.68
CA LEU A 72 -2.85 23.06 6.74
C LEU A 72 -2.27 22.68 5.38
N ALA A 73 -1.13 21.99 5.36
CA ALA A 73 -0.53 21.51 4.11
C ALA A 73 -1.49 20.57 3.36
N GLU A 74 -2.13 19.64 4.07
CA GLU A 74 -3.16 18.77 3.50
C GLU A 74 -4.35 19.57 2.93
N ALA A 75 -4.86 20.56 3.68
CA ALA A 75 -5.97 21.41 3.22
C ALA A 75 -5.64 22.20 1.95
N ILE A 76 -4.39 22.67 1.81
CA ILE A 76 -3.91 23.37 0.60
C ILE A 76 -3.83 22.41 -0.59
N LEU A 77 -3.42 21.15 -0.37
CA LEU A 77 -3.28 20.14 -1.43
C LEU A 77 -4.61 19.45 -1.79
N LEU A 78 -5.61 19.47 -0.90
CA LEU A 78 -6.90 18.80 -1.08
C LEU A 78 -7.59 19.09 -2.43
N PRO A 79 -7.59 20.34 -2.97
CA PRO A 79 -8.16 20.62 -4.28
C PRO A 79 -7.49 19.89 -5.45
N LEU A 80 -6.22 19.47 -5.29
CA LEU A 80 -5.47 18.71 -6.29
C LEU A 80 -5.77 17.20 -6.26
N ARG A 81 -6.58 16.73 -5.30
CA ARG A 81 -6.94 15.31 -5.14
C ARG A 81 -7.45 14.62 -6.42
N PRO A 82 -8.17 15.27 -7.37
CA PRO A 82 -8.55 14.60 -8.62
C PRO A 82 -7.36 14.25 -9.54
N LEU A 83 -6.21 14.90 -9.34
CA LEU A 83 -4.98 14.73 -10.11
C LEU A 83 -3.93 13.87 -9.39
N LEU A 84 -4.14 13.60 -8.10
CA LEU A 84 -3.30 12.78 -7.22
C LEU A 84 -3.95 11.42 -6.97
#